data_AF-L0DKJ7-F1
#
_entry.id   AF-L0DKJ7-F1
#
_cell.length_a   1.000
_cell.length_b   1.000
_cell.length_c   1.000
_cell.angle_alpha   90.00
_cell.angle_beta   90.00
_cell.angle_gamma   90.00
#
_symmetry.space_group_name_H-M   'P 1'
#
loop_
_entity.id
_entity.type
_entity.pdbx_description
1 polymer ?
#
loop_
_entity_poly.entity_id
_entity_poly.type
_entity_poly.pdbx_seq_one_letter_code
_entity_poly.pdbx_strand_id
1 'polypeptide(L)' 'MKTIHAIYENGVFRPTTPVDLPEGSEVTFEPRQGSEPASSSPHLKRIYELLSQPMDTGDPQLSERHNQHQPCFHSPL' A
#
# COMPACT_ATOMS: atom_id res chain seq x y z
N MET A 1 13.50 -0.57 33.83
CA MET A 1 12.23 -0.09 33.24
C MET A 1 11.90 -0.99 32.06
N LYS A 2 10.65 -1.45 31.94
CA LYS A 2 10.23 -2.29 30.80
C LYS A 2 9.75 -1.37 29.67
N THR A 3 10.33 -1.53 28.48
CA THR A 3 9.87 -0.84 27.28
C THR A 3 8.58 -1.49 26.79
N ILE A 4 7.54 -0.68 26.59
CA ILE A 4 6.28 -1.14 25.99
C ILE A 4 6.40 -0.98 24.48
N HIS A 5 6.22 -2.08 23.76
CA HIS A 5 6.13 -2.05 22.30
C HIS A 5 4.67 -1.81 21.89
N ALA A 6 4.44 -0.88 20.98
CA ALA A 6 3.11 -0.53 20.49
C ALA A 6 3.13 -0.15 19.01
N ILE A 7 2.00 -0.36 18.36
CA ILE A 7 1.72 0.10 16.99
C ILE A 7 0.90 1.37 17.09
N TYR A 8 1.31 2.42 16.38
CA TYR A 8 0.51 3.64 16.25
C TYR A 8 -0.47 3.50 15.10
N GLU A 9 -1.77 3.50 15.40
CA GLU A 9 -2.83 3.35 14.41
C GLU A 9 -4.03 4.24 14.77
N ASN A 10 -4.51 5.05 13.82
CA ASN A 10 -5.68 5.92 14.00
C ASN A 10 -5.61 6.84 15.24
N GLY A 11 -4.43 7.36 15.57
CA GLY A 11 -4.23 8.23 16.75
C GLY A 11 -4.07 7.51 18.08
N VAL A 12 -4.03 6.17 18.08
CA VAL A 12 -3.96 5.35 19.30
C VAL A 12 -2.70 4.48 19.27
N PHE A 13 -1.94 4.44 20.37
CA PHE A 13 -0.88 3.47 20.58
C PHE A 13 -1.48 2.16 21.09
N ARG A 14 -1.43 1.11 20.28
CA ARG A 14 -1.90 -0.23 20.61
C ARG A 14 -0.72 -1.10 21.05
N PRO A 15 -0.60 -1.46 22.34
CA PRO A 15 0.48 -2.33 22.80
C PRO A 15 0.44 -3.70 22.09
N THR A 16 1.60 -4.22 21.70
CA THR A 16 1.72 -5.55 21.07
C THR A 16 1.77 -6.68 22.10
N THR A 17 1.96 -6.33 23.37
CA THR A 17 1.97 -7.25 24.52
C THR A 17 1.14 -6.65 25.65
N PRO A 18 0.56 -7.47 26.55
CA PRO A 18 -0.13 -6.97 27.73
C PRO A 18 0.73 -6.00 28.52
N VAL A 19 0.12 -4.88 28.93
CA VAL A 19 0.75 -3.84 29.72
C VAL A 19 0.14 -3.86 31.10
N ASP A 20 0.98 -3.98 32.11
CA ASP A 20 0.59 -3.90 33.53
C ASP A 20 0.90 -2.48 34.02
N LEU A 21 0.03 -1.54 33.68
CA LEU A 21 0.07 -0.15 34.14
C LEU A 21 -1.30 0.22 34.75
N PRO A 22 -1.33 0.83 35.95
CA PRO A 22 -2.57 1.34 36.53
C PRO A 22 -3.25 2.36 35.61
N GLU A 23 -4.59 2.38 35.65
CA GLU A 23 -5.37 3.41 34.99
C GLU A 23 -4.97 4.82 35.47
N GLY A 24 -4.86 5.77 34.56
CA GLY A 24 -4.44 7.15 34.87
C GLY A 24 -2.93 7.34 35.08
N SER A 25 -2.10 6.33 34.83
CA SER A 25 -0.64 6.48 34.90
C SER A 25 -0.14 7.48 33.86
N GLU A 26 0.65 8.46 34.30
CA GLU A 26 1.40 9.34 33.41
C GLU A 26 2.53 8.54 32.74
N VAL A 27 2.65 8.67 31.42
CA VAL A 27 3.67 7.98 30.62
C VAL A 27 4.48 8.97 29.80
N THR A 28 5.81 8.83 29.84
CA THR A 28 6.71 9.53 28.92
C THR A 28 6.85 8.71 27.64
N PHE A 29 6.57 9.33 26.50
CA PHE A 29 6.64 8.68 25.20
C PHE A 29 7.80 9.26 24.37
N GLU A 30 8.75 8.40 24.00
CA GLU A 30 9.84 8.74 23.08
C GLU A 30 9.67 7.97 21.76
N PRO A 31 9.07 8.58 20.72
CA PRO A 31 8.96 7.95 19.42
C PRO A 31 10.37 7.78 18.83
N ARG A 32 10.80 6.54 18.67
CA ARG A 32 11.93 6.20 17.80
C ARG A 32 11.37 5.76 16.46
N GLN A 33 11.85 6.37 15.39
CA GLN A 33 11.52 5.90 14.05
C GLN A 33 12.02 4.46 13.92
N GLY A 34 11.07 3.52 13.79
CA GLY A 34 11.41 2.13 13.48
C GLY A 34 12.21 2.09 12.18
N SER A 35 13.26 1.29 12.13
CA SER A 35 14.23 1.26 11.01
C SER A 35 13.64 0.78 9.68
N GLU A 36 12.35 0.49 9.61
CA GLU A 36 11.65 0.14 8.38
C GLU A 36 10.53 1.16 8.13
N PRO A 37 10.64 2.05 7.12
CA PRO A 37 9.42 2.56 6.50
C PRO A 37 8.62 1.31 6.11
N ALA A 38 7.30 1.29 6.35
CA ALA A 38 6.41 0.18 5.99
C ALA A 38 6.83 -0.33 4.61
N SER A 39 7.66 -1.37 4.60
CA SER A 39 8.35 -1.76 3.39
C SER A 39 7.23 -2.27 2.54
N SER A 40 7.07 -1.68 1.35
CA SER A 40 6.11 -2.12 0.35
C SER A 40 6.18 -3.64 0.38
N SER A 41 5.11 -4.28 0.87
CA SER A 41 5.18 -5.67 1.28
C SER A 41 5.84 -6.48 0.16
N PRO A 42 6.64 -7.51 0.43
CA PRO A 42 7.29 -8.29 -0.63
C PRO A 42 6.31 -8.72 -1.73
N HIS A 43 5.03 -8.89 -1.36
CA HIS A 43 3.90 -9.09 -2.25
C HIS A 43 3.57 -7.90 -3.16
N LEU A 44 3.47 -6.67 -2.63
CA LEU A 44 3.28 -5.46 -3.43
C LEU A 44 4.43 -5.23 -4.40
N LYS A 45 5.68 -5.46 -3.97
CA LYS A 45 6.84 -5.37 -4.86
C LYS A 45 6.70 -6.35 -6.03
N ARG A 46 6.28 -7.58 -5.76
CA ARG A 46 6.06 -8.60 -6.79
C ARG A 46 4.93 -8.24 -7.75
N ILE A 47 3.84 -7.63 -7.27
CA ILE A 47 2.73 -7.16 -8.12
C ILE A 47 3.23 -6.07 -9.07
N TYR A 48 3.95 -5.07 -8.55
CA TYR A 48 4.48 -3.99 -9.38
C TYR A 48 5.47 -4.50 -10.43
N GLU A 49 6.32 -5.47 -10.08
CA GLU A 49 7.21 -6.14 -11.03
C GLU A 49 6.47 -6.85 -12.16
N LEU A 50 5.29 -7.42 -11.91
CA LEU A 50 4.46 -8.06 -12.94
C LEU A 50 3.79 -7.03 -13.83
N LEU A 51 3.24 -5.96 -13.25
CA LEU A 51 2.55 -4.90 -13.98
C LEU A 51 3.50 -4.03 -14.81
N SER A 52 4.78 -3.93 -14.42
CA SER A 52 5.79 -3.16 -15.15
C SER A 52 6.39 -3.91 -16.35
N GLN A 53 5.99 -5.16 -16.60
CA GLN A 53 6.56 -5.92 -17.70
C GLN A 53 6.06 -5.37 -19.04
N PRO A 54 6.97 -5.11 -20.01
CA PRO A 54 6.55 -4.77 -21.35
C PRO A 54 5.82 -5.97 -21.95
N MET A 55 4.56 -5.79 -22.33
CA MET A 55 3.81 -6.78 -23.10
C MET A 55 4.07 -6.50 -24.57
N ASP A 56 4.75 -7.43 -25.25
CA ASP A 56 4.84 -7.41 -26.70
C ASP A 56 3.46 -7.75 -27.27
N THR A 57 2.79 -6.73 -27.76
CA THR A 57 1.45 -6.82 -28.36
C THR A 57 1.52 -7.07 -29.86
N GLY A 58 2.72 -7.14 -30.45
CA GLY A 58 2.94 -7.31 -31.89
C GLY A 58 2.47 -6.14 -32.76
N ASP A 59 1.92 -5.09 -32.15
CA ASP A 59 1.40 -3.89 -32.81
C ASP A 59 2.05 -2.63 -32.19
N PRO A 60 3.07 -2.04 -32.84
CA PRO A 60 3.73 -0.84 -32.34
C PRO A 60 2.82 0.41 -32.35
N GLN A 61 1.66 0.34 -32.99
CA GLN A 61 0.69 1.44 -33.12
C GLN A 61 -0.58 1.22 -32.28
N LEU A 62 -0.54 0.26 -31.34
CA LEU A 62 -1.69 -0.08 -30.51
C LEU A 62 -2.25 1.12 -29.72
N SER A 63 -1.36 1.98 -29.20
CA SER A 63 -1.75 3.19 -28.47
C SER A 63 -2.48 4.21 -29.35
N GLU A 64 -2.07 4.35 -30.61
CA GLU A 64 -2.69 5.28 -31.56
C GLU A 64 -4.08 4.79 -32.00
N ARG A 65 -4.25 3.48 -32.18
CA ARG A 65 -5.54 2.86 -32.52
C ARG A 65 -6.57 2.99 -31.40
N HIS A 66 -6.13 3.02 -30.14
CA HIS A 66 -7.03 3.20 -29.00
C HIS A 66 -7.77 4.55 -29.01
N ASN A 67 -7.20 5.57 -29.67
CA ASN A 67 -7.81 6.90 -29.81
C ASN A 67 -8.74 7.03 -31.02
N GLN A 68 -8.82 6.00 -31.88
CA GLN A 68 -9.76 6.01 -33.00
C GLN A 68 -11.17 5.78 -32.45
N HIS A 69 -12.09 6.71 -32.77
CA HIS A 69 -13.50 6.56 -32.43
C HIS A 69 -14.00 5.21 -32.93
N GLN A 70 -14.47 4.37 -32.01
CA GLN A 70 -15.17 3.15 -32.40
C GLN A 70 -16.39 3.56 -33.22
N PRO A 71 -16.59 2.97 -34.41
CA PRO A 71 -17.76 3.29 -35.19
C PRO A 71 -19.01 2.88 -34.40
N CYS A 72 -19.96 3.80 -34.26
CA CYS A 72 -21.30 3.45 -33.80
C CYS A 72 -21.89 2.48 -34.83
N PHE A 73 -22.07 1.21 -34.47
CA PHE A 73 -22.78 0.24 -35.29
C PHE A 73 -24.24 0.70 -35.45
N HIS A 74 -24.55 1.40 -36.54
CA HIS A 74 -25.93 1.49 -36.99
C HIS A 74 -26.22 0.22 -37.80
N SER A 75 -26.93 -0.74 -37.20
CA SER A 75 -27.57 -1.81 -37.97
C SER A 75 -28.61 -1.17 -38.90
N PRO A 76 -28.51 -1.35 -40.22
CA PRO A 76 -29.63 -1.04 -41.11
C PRO A 76 -30.70 -2.13 -40.91
N LEU A 77 -31.92 -1.69 -40.59
CA LEU A 77 -33.14 -2.50 -40.66
C LEU A 77 -33.47 -2.82 -42.12
#